data_AF-A0A7Y4IIL5-F1
#
_entry.id   AF-A0A7Y4IIL5-F1
#
_cell.length_a   1.000
_cell.length_b   1.000
_cell.length_c   1.000
_cell.angle_alpha   90.00
_cell.angle_beta   90.00
_cell.angle_gamma   90.00
#
_symmetry.space_group_name_H-M   'P 1'
#
loop_
_entity.id
_entity.type
_entity.pdbx_description
1 polymer ?
#
loop_
_entity_poly.entity_id
_entity_poly.type
_entity_poly.pdbx_seq_one_letter_code
_entity_poly.pdbx_strand_id
1 'polypeptide(L)' 'MSDVTQSAPPPFEAALVRASEELGFPSYYQSCVRPLLRNPEGRWPRCCGGGCEPCAQTLIQVALRTLELMGTPRQAPLPD' A
#
# COMPACT_ATOMS: atom_id res chain seq x y z
N MET A 1 30.26 3.04 10.21
CA MET A 1 29.72 2.99 8.83
C MET A 1 28.68 1.90 8.84
N SER A 2 27.41 2.26 8.97
CA SER A 2 26.33 1.28 9.15
C SER A 2 26.09 0.59 7.81
N ASP A 3 26.32 -0.72 7.82
CA ASP A 3 25.98 -1.67 6.77
C ASP A 3 24.53 -1.45 6.36
N VAL A 4 24.31 -0.75 5.24
CA VAL A 4 23.01 -0.75 4.58
C VAL A 4 22.94 -2.09 3.89
N THR A 5 22.55 -3.11 4.66
CA THR A 5 22.17 -4.41 4.12
C THR A 5 21.03 -4.13 3.14
N GLN A 6 21.35 -4.09 1.85
CA GLN A 6 20.35 -4.15 0.78
C GLN A 6 19.77 -5.57 0.80
N SER A 7 18.93 -5.84 1.80
CA SER A 7 18.08 -7.02 1.81
C SER A 7 17.15 -6.93 0.60
N ALA A 8 17.02 -8.04 -0.12
CA ALA A 8 16.07 -8.17 -1.21
C ALA A 8 14.68 -7.66 -0.76
N PRO A 9 13.90 -7.05 -1.67
CA PRO A 9 12.60 -6.52 -1.32
C PRO A 9 11.75 -7.60 -0.63
N PRO A 10 11.09 -7.28 0.50
CA PRO A 10 10.29 -8.24 1.24
C PRO A 10 9.18 -8.83 0.38
N PRO A 11 8.79 -10.09 0.64
CA PRO A 11 7.61 -10.67 0.01
C PRO A 11 6.36 -9.83 0.34
N PHE A 12 5.39 -9.87 -0.56
CA PHE A 12 4.16 -9.06 -0.50
C PHE A 12 3.51 -9.00 0.90
N GLU A 13 3.30 -10.14 1.54
CA GLU A 13 2.64 -10.19 2.86
C GLU A 13 3.45 -9.45 3.93
N ALA A 14 4.78 -9.59 3.91
CA ALA A 14 5.64 -8.90 4.86
C ALA A 14 5.67 -7.38 4.60
N ALA A 15 5.67 -6.98 3.33
CA ALA A 15 5.56 -5.57 2.95
C ALA A 15 4.22 -4.96 3.39
N LEU A 16 3.12 -5.70 3.23
CA LEU A 16 1.77 -5.27 3.61
C LEU A 16 1.60 -5.15 5.13
N VAL A 17 2.10 -6.13 5.90
CA VAL A 17 2.09 -6.08 7.37
C VAL A 17 2.85 -4.85 7.85
N ARG A 18 4.08 -4.66 7.34
CA ARG A 18 4.91 -3.50 7.70
C ARG A 18 4.25 -2.17 7.33
N ALA A 19 3.72 -2.04 6.12
CA ALA A 19 3.01 -0.82 5.69
C ALA A 19 1.78 -0.54 6.56
N SER A 20 1.08 -1.59 6.98
CA SER A 20 -0.09 -1.45 7.86
C SER A 20 0.32 -0.97 9.25
N GLU A 21 1.38 -1.53 9.82
CA GLU A 21 1.92 -1.11 11.12
C GLU A 21 2.41 0.35 11.08
N GLU A 22 3.16 0.74 10.03
CA GLU A 22 3.66 2.10 9.85
C GLU A 22 2.55 3.15 9.76
N LEU A 23 1.37 2.77 9.22
CA LEU A 23 0.23 3.67 9.01
C LEU A 23 -0.89 3.48 10.04
N GLY A 24 -0.69 2.63 11.06
CA GLY A 24 -1.72 2.32 12.05
C GLY A 24 -2.98 1.68 11.45
N PHE A 25 -2.85 0.99 10.32
CA PHE A 25 -3.94 0.34 9.62
C PHE A 25 -4.24 -1.03 10.25
N PRO A 26 -5.47 -1.26 10.76
CA PRO A 26 -5.78 -2.51 11.42
C PRO A 26 -5.63 -3.72 10.50
N SER A 27 -5.01 -4.80 11.01
CA SER A 27 -4.67 -5.99 10.22
C SER A 27 -5.87 -6.66 9.57
N TYR A 28 -7.06 -6.60 10.19
CA TYR A 28 -8.29 -7.16 9.63
C TYR A 28 -8.76 -6.45 8.35
N TYR A 29 -8.31 -5.22 8.08
CA TYR A 29 -8.57 -4.51 6.82
C TYR A 29 -7.52 -4.77 5.73
N GLN A 30 -6.44 -5.52 5.99
CA GLN A 30 -5.39 -5.80 4.98
C GLN A 30 -5.91 -6.51 3.73
N SER A 31 -6.96 -7.32 3.89
CA SER A 31 -7.64 -7.97 2.77
C SER A 31 -8.21 -6.96 1.76
N CYS A 32 -8.59 -5.77 2.21
CA CYS A 32 -9.12 -4.68 1.38
C CYS A 32 -8.04 -3.99 0.52
N VAL A 33 -6.75 -4.16 0.87
CA VAL A 33 -5.61 -3.56 0.13
C VAL A 33 -5.23 -4.40 -1.09
N ARG A 34 -5.41 -5.73 -1.03
CA ARG A 34 -5.02 -6.67 -2.10
C ARG A 34 -5.59 -6.32 -3.49
N PRO A 35 -6.87 -5.90 -3.63
CA PRO A 35 -7.42 -5.50 -4.93
C PRO A 35 -6.75 -4.26 -5.53
N LEU A 36 -6.32 -3.30 -4.71
CA LEU A 36 -5.59 -2.13 -5.19
C LEU A 36 -4.21 -2.49 -5.73
N LEU A 37 -3.56 -3.47 -5.11
CA LEU A 37 -2.23 -3.95 -5.51
C LEU A 37 -2.25 -4.83 -6.77
N ARG A 38 -3.43 -5.26 -7.23
CA ARG A 38 -3.62 -6.02 -8.48
C ARG A 38 -4.00 -5.14 -9.66
N ASN A 39 -4.64 -4.00 -9.43
CA ASN A 39 -5.11 -3.11 -10.48
C ASN A 39 -4.18 -1.89 -10.63
N PRO A 40 -3.95 -1.38 -11.85
CA PRO A 40 -3.21 -0.13 -12.03
C PRO A 40 -3.91 1.04 -11.30
N GLU A 41 -3.10 1.96 -10.77
CA GLU A 41 -3.46 3.04 -9.83
C GLU A 41 -4.53 4.05 -10.34
N GLY A 42 -5.07 3.91 -11.56
CA GLY A 42 -5.97 4.88 -12.20
C GLY A 42 -7.46 4.84 -11.79
N ARG A 43 -7.93 3.82 -11.04
CA ARG A 43 -9.36 3.67 -10.66
C ARG A 43 -9.60 3.60 -9.16
N TRP A 44 -8.65 4.06 -8.36
CA TRP A 44 -8.77 3.94 -6.90
C TRP A 44 -9.85 4.89 -6.34
N PRO A 45 -10.66 4.42 -5.37
CA PRO A 45 -11.73 5.23 -4.79
C PRO A 45 -11.14 6.43 -4.04
N ARG A 46 -11.64 7.63 -4.31
CA ARG A 46 -11.26 8.82 -3.52
C ARG A 46 -11.94 8.79 -2.16
N CYS A 47 -11.29 9.38 -1.15
CA CYS A 47 -11.94 9.61 0.13
C CYS A 47 -13.20 10.47 -0.06
N CYS A 48 -14.34 9.98 0.41
CA CYS A 48 -15.63 10.67 0.32
C CYS A 48 -15.83 11.72 1.42
N GLY A 49 -14.92 11.82 2.40
CA GLY A 49 -15.06 12.71 3.56
C GLY A 49 -16.14 12.29 4.57
N GLY A 50 -16.83 11.17 4.34
CA GLY A 50 -17.98 10.72 5.15
C GLY A 50 -17.64 9.82 6.34
N GLY A 51 -16.38 9.68 6.73
CA GLY A 51 -15.98 8.81 7.85
C GLY A 51 -16.13 7.31 7.57
N CYS A 52 -15.97 6.87 6.31
CA CYS A 52 -15.98 5.45 5.98
C CYS A 52 -14.83 4.70 6.68
N GLU A 53 -15.12 3.50 7.20
CA GLU A 53 -14.12 2.62 7.80
C GLU A 53 -14.01 1.32 6.97
N PRO A 54 -12.82 1.00 6.41
CA PRO A 54 -11.59 1.80 6.44
C PRO A 54 -11.65 2.98 5.46
N CYS A 55 -11.05 4.11 5.85
CA CYS A 55 -10.96 5.28 4.97
C CYS A 55 -10.23 4.91 3.68
N ALA A 56 -10.85 5.20 2.53
CA ALA A 56 -10.27 4.90 1.21
C ALA A 56 -8.86 5.52 1.04
N GLN A 57 -8.62 6.69 1.62
CA GLN A 57 -7.30 7.32 1.60
C GLN A 57 -6.27 6.52 2.39
N THR A 58 -6.59 6.06 3.61
CA THR A 58 -5.68 5.22 4.39
C THR A 58 -5.37 3.92 3.65
N LEU A 59 -6.38 3.30 3.04
CA LEU A 59 -6.23 2.08 2.25
C LEU A 59 -5.29 2.30 1.04
N ILE A 60 -5.42 3.44 0.35
CA ILE A 60 -4.52 3.87 -0.73
C ILE A 60 -3.09 4.08 -0.22
N GLN A 61 -2.90 4.75 0.91
CA GLN A 61 -1.58 5.00 1.50
C GLN A 61 -0.88 3.69 1.85
N VAL A 62 -1.60 2.71 2.41
CA VAL A 62 -1.06 1.37 2.69
C VAL A 62 -0.67 0.66 1.40
N ALA A 63 -1.48 0.77 0.33
CA ALA A 63 -1.13 0.17 -0.96
C ALA A 63 0.15 0.77 -1.55
N LEU A 64 0.25 2.11 -1.61
CA LEU A 64 1.44 2.81 -2.10
C LEU A 64 2.68 2.41 -1.30
N ARG A 65 2.57 2.43 0.03
CA ARG A 65 3.68 2.08 0.92
C ARG A 65 4.12 0.62 0.76
N THR A 66 3.17 -0.29 0.54
CA THR A 66 3.48 -1.70 0.24
C THR A 66 4.29 -1.83 -1.05
N LEU A 67 3.92 -1.09 -2.10
CA LEU A 67 4.64 -1.10 -3.39
C LEU A 67 6.05 -0.51 -3.29
N GLU A 68 6.21 0.56 -2.52
CA GLU A 68 7.52 1.15 -2.21
C GLU A 68 8.43 0.13 -1.50
N LEU A 69 7.92 -0.55 -0.47
CA LEU A 69 8.66 -1.57 0.27
C LEU A 69 9.06 -2.74 -0.63
N MET A 70 8.19 -3.13 -1.57
CA MET A 70 8.50 -4.17 -2.56
C MET A 70 9.48 -3.72 -3.66
N GLY A 71 9.88 -2.44 -3.69
CA GLY A 71 10.73 -1.89 -4.76
C GLY A 71 10.06 -1.89 -6.13
N THR A 72 8.72 -1.94 -6.17
CA THR A 72 7.92 -1.93 -7.41
C THR A 72 6.89 -0.79 -7.37
N PRO A 73 7.32 0.48 -7.29
CA PRO A 73 6.39 1.60 -7.32
C PRO A 73 5.62 1.55 -8.64
N ARG A 74 4.33 1.20 -8.60
CA ARG A 74 3.49 1.19 -9.79
C ARG A 74 2.98 2.60 -10.05
N GLN A 75 3.83 3.49 -10.52
CA GLN A 75 3.47 4.89 -10.79
C GLN A 75 2.14 4.99 -11.58
N ALA A 76 1.09 5.54 -10.96
CA ALA A 76 -0.01 6.16 -11.69
C ALA A 76 0.35 7.55 -12.21
N PRO A 77 -0.30 7.99 -13.30
CA PRO A 77 -1.26 7.23 -14.11
C PRO A 77 -0.54 6.41 -15.21
N LEU A 78 -1.14 5.29 -15.64
CA LEU A 78 -0.83 4.75 -16.96
C LEU A 78 -1.22 5.82 -17.99
N PRO A 79 -0.38 6.09 -19.02
CA PRO A 79 -0.80 6.94 -20.14
C PRO A 79 -2.07 6.36 -20.78
N ASP A 80 -2.96 7.26 -21.24
CA ASP A 80 -4.25 6.91 -21.88
C ASP A 80 -4.12 5.85 -22.99
#